data_AF-I3EFA0-F1
#
_entry.id   AF-I3EFA0-F1
#
_cell.length_a   1.000
_cell.length_b   1.000
_cell.length_c   1.000
_cell.angle_alpha   90.00
_cell.angle_beta   90.00
_cell.angle_gamma   90.00
#
_symmetry.space_group_name_H-M   'P 1'
#
loop_
_entity.id
_entity.type
_entity.pdbx_description
1 polymer ?
#
loop_
_entity_poly.entity_id
_entity_poly.type
_entity_poly.pdbx_seq_one_letter_code
_entity_poly.pdbx_strand_id
1 'polypeptide(L)'
;MKIYNRIISNDIEYNEDTITDKIIESIKQTDIVIDIIKEAADELDSEDKKAAFYRLMGNNHAIMANTYILRKKFFDSSIKILCKSMNIQELDDKMTSEDAMIKLCKLTQSKKYSRLQRALDILMKHGDNLTIVDEDDNETKQSNASSLGLSKDDIKSLQLLTRIDKWSAKEFSIFLNDSIYDSIRDNIKQDNARYLFHTIRGLYYGVYYDTSIYYDEIDTETKEDSINCLKRHLNNLLNINERVCNIQNRFFKPRIFVDITRNGLTANKFKNNVVKKYLTSIELNISIINGTTALSINETVVPVTTHKFKKVLIIFIIIFIIIFIIIMSIFGIFPTETKEIMNNLLF
;
A
#
# COMPACT_ATOMS: atom_id res chain seq x y z
N MET A 1 -9.44 -7.51 1.74
CA MET A 1 -8.67 -7.71 3.01
C MET A 1 -9.45 -8.60 3.99
N LYS A 2 -10.75 -8.36 4.21
CA LYS A 2 -11.64 -9.25 4.99
C LYS A 2 -11.89 -10.62 4.34
N ILE A 3 -11.91 -10.76 3.00
CA ILE A 3 -11.93 -12.09 2.31
C ILE A 3 -10.88 -13.02 2.91
N TYR A 4 -9.61 -12.59 2.90
CA TYR A 4 -8.50 -13.42 3.33
C TYR A 4 -8.61 -13.78 4.81
N ASN A 5 -8.97 -12.84 5.68
CA ASN A 5 -9.22 -13.18 7.08
C ASN A 5 -10.45 -14.09 7.26
N ARG A 6 -11.56 -13.86 6.57
CA ARG A 6 -12.78 -14.67 6.74
C ARG A 6 -12.63 -16.08 6.19
N ILE A 7 -11.90 -16.27 5.09
CA ILE A 7 -11.68 -17.58 4.48
C ILE A 7 -10.56 -18.35 5.21
N ILE A 8 -9.49 -17.67 5.64
CA ILE A 8 -8.37 -18.34 6.32
C ILE A 8 -8.67 -18.59 7.81
N SER A 9 -9.47 -17.76 8.48
CA SER A 9 -9.66 -17.85 9.95
C SER A 9 -10.81 -18.73 10.39
N ASN A 10 -11.74 -19.10 9.50
CA ASN A 10 -13.02 -19.70 9.92
C ASN A 10 -13.16 -21.20 9.62
N ASP A 11 -12.09 -21.93 9.24
CA ASP A 11 -12.19 -23.36 8.85
C ASP A 11 -13.43 -23.62 7.97
N ILE A 12 -13.71 -22.69 7.04
CA ILE A 12 -14.94 -22.73 6.25
C ILE A 12 -14.83 -23.95 5.35
N GLU A 13 -15.69 -24.93 5.59
CA GLU A 13 -15.87 -26.08 4.71
C GLU A 13 -16.16 -25.56 3.30
N TYR A 14 -15.38 -26.03 2.31
CA TYR A 14 -15.48 -25.55 0.95
C TYR A 14 -16.91 -25.68 0.42
N ASN A 15 -17.53 -24.54 0.11
CA ASN A 15 -18.79 -24.47 -0.61
C ASN A 15 -18.74 -23.28 -1.58
N GLU A 16 -18.94 -23.56 -2.86
CA GLU A 16 -18.89 -22.60 -3.97
C GLU A 16 -19.80 -21.38 -3.73
N ASP A 17 -20.99 -21.60 -3.16
CA ASP A 17 -21.93 -20.53 -2.82
C ASP A 17 -21.36 -19.61 -1.74
N THR A 18 -20.84 -20.19 -0.64
CA THR A 18 -20.22 -19.44 0.46
C THR A 18 -19.05 -18.58 -0.02
N ILE A 19 -18.28 -19.10 -0.97
CA ILE A 19 -17.13 -18.40 -1.57
C ILE A 19 -17.59 -17.24 -2.42
N THR A 20 -18.55 -17.50 -3.30
CA THR A 20 -19.14 -16.51 -4.20
C THR A 20 -19.72 -15.36 -3.39
N ASP A 21 -20.45 -15.67 -2.31
CA ASP A 21 -20.97 -14.68 -1.38
C ASP A 21 -19.87 -13.84 -0.74
N LYS A 22 -18.78 -14.46 -0.28
CA LYS A 22 -17.65 -13.72 0.32
C LYS A 22 -16.93 -12.81 -0.67
N ILE A 23 -16.86 -13.21 -1.94
CA ILE A 23 -16.33 -12.39 -3.03
C ILE A 23 -17.26 -11.20 -3.28
N ILE A 24 -18.55 -11.45 -3.47
CA ILE A 24 -19.56 -10.39 -3.69
C ILE A 24 -19.56 -9.39 -2.54
N GLU A 25 -19.57 -9.86 -1.30
CA GLU A 25 -19.53 -9.03 -0.10
C GLU A 25 -18.30 -8.10 -0.09
N SER A 26 -17.17 -8.60 -0.58
CA SER A 26 -15.92 -7.86 -0.56
C SER A 26 -15.77 -6.89 -1.72
N ILE A 27 -16.38 -7.19 -2.87
CA ILE A 27 -16.55 -6.23 -3.97
C ILE A 27 -17.41 -5.06 -3.45
N LYS A 28 -18.56 -5.34 -2.82
CA LYS A 28 -19.43 -4.32 -2.23
C LYS A 28 -18.69 -3.46 -1.20
N GLN A 29 -17.93 -4.07 -0.29
CA GLN A 29 -17.11 -3.32 0.66
C GLN A 29 -16.06 -2.44 -0.03
N THR A 30 -15.43 -2.93 -1.09
CA THR A 30 -14.45 -2.15 -1.87
C THR A 30 -15.12 -0.95 -2.54
N ASP A 31 -16.31 -1.13 -3.11
CA ASP A 31 -17.08 -0.06 -3.71
C ASP A 31 -17.46 1.02 -2.69
N ILE A 32 -17.91 0.62 -1.49
CA ILE A 32 -18.22 1.57 -0.41
C ILE A 32 -16.97 2.38 -0.02
N VAL A 33 -15.80 1.74 0.09
CA VAL A 33 -14.54 2.45 0.40
C VAL A 33 -14.17 3.44 -0.71
N ILE A 34 -14.32 3.03 -1.98
CA ILE A 34 -14.08 3.91 -3.13
C ILE A 34 -15.03 5.11 -3.09
N ASP A 35 -16.30 4.89 -2.78
CA ASP A 35 -17.31 5.94 -2.69
C ASP A 35 -17.01 6.91 -1.54
N ILE A 36 -16.63 6.41 -0.36
CA ILE A 36 -16.16 7.25 0.76
C ILE A 36 -15.02 8.17 0.34
N ILE A 37 -14.02 7.63 -0.40
CA ILE A 37 -12.88 8.42 -0.90
C ILE A 37 -13.34 9.46 -1.93
N LYS A 38 -14.23 9.10 -2.86
CA LYS A 38 -14.76 10.02 -3.87
C LYS A 38 -15.57 11.15 -3.25
N GLU A 39 -16.48 10.83 -2.34
CA GLU A 39 -17.34 11.82 -1.66
C GLU A 39 -16.51 12.75 -0.76
N ALA A 40 -15.46 12.25 -0.11
CA ALA A 40 -14.52 13.11 0.60
C ALA A 40 -13.75 14.05 -0.35
N ALA A 41 -13.43 13.60 -1.57
CA ALA A 41 -12.71 14.39 -2.56
C ALA A 41 -13.55 15.56 -3.13
N ASP A 42 -14.86 15.57 -2.92
CA ASP A 42 -15.73 16.67 -3.38
C ASP A 42 -15.51 17.99 -2.63
N GLU A 43 -14.78 17.96 -1.50
CA GLU A 43 -14.25 19.17 -0.85
C GLU A 43 -13.17 19.89 -1.69
N LEU A 44 -12.66 19.24 -2.74
CA LEU A 44 -11.61 19.80 -3.61
C LEU A 44 -12.23 20.46 -4.85
N ASP A 45 -11.90 21.73 -5.02
CA ASP A 45 -12.40 22.63 -6.08
C ASP A 45 -11.84 22.35 -7.48
N SER A 46 -10.84 21.47 -7.62
CA SER A 46 -10.21 21.18 -8.92
C SER A 46 -9.92 19.70 -9.14
N GLU A 47 -10.00 19.30 -10.41
CA GLU A 47 -9.70 17.93 -10.84
C GLU A 47 -8.24 17.53 -10.56
N ASP A 48 -7.30 18.47 -10.64
CA ASP A 48 -5.90 18.22 -10.35
C ASP A 48 -5.68 17.92 -8.86
N LYS A 49 -6.38 18.64 -7.97
CA LYS A 49 -6.39 18.36 -6.53
C LYS A 49 -7.02 17.01 -6.23
N LYS A 50 -8.18 16.69 -6.85
CA LYS A 50 -8.82 15.37 -6.71
C LYS A 50 -7.89 14.24 -7.15
N ALA A 51 -7.24 14.39 -8.32
CA ALA A 51 -6.28 13.41 -8.82
C ALA A 51 -5.06 13.25 -7.89
N ALA A 52 -4.54 14.34 -7.31
CA ALA A 52 -3.47 14.28 -6.32
C ALA A 52 -3.91 13.60 -5.01
N PHE A 53 -5.14 13.85 -4.57
CA PHE A 53 -5.73 13.18 -3.42
C PHE A 53 -5.88 11.67 -3.67
N TYR A 54 -6.37 11.24 -4.83
CA TYR A 54 -6.44 9.82 -5.17
C TYR A 54 -5.07 9.16 -5.23
N ARG A 55 -4.04 9.85 -5.77
CA ARG A 55 -2.65 9.36 -5.72
C ARG A 55 -2.12 9.27 -4.29
N LEU A 56 -2.48 10.21 -3.41
CA LEU A 56 -2.11 10.16 -2.00
C LEU A 56 -2.74 8.93 -1.32
N MET A 57 -4.06 8.76 -1.45
CA MET A 57 -4.77 7.61 -0.88
C MET A 57 -4.29 6.27 -1.45
N GLY A 58 -4.00 6.23 -2.75
CA GLY A 58 -3.43 5.09 -3.44
C GLY A 58 -1.98 4.76 -3.05
N ASN A 59 -1.29 5.62 -2.30
CA ASN A 59 0.05 5.39 -1.75
C ASN A 59 0.02 4.97 -0.27
N ASN A 60 -1.09 4.40 0.20
CA ASN A 60 -1.21 3.86 1.54
C ASN A 60 -0.59 2.45 1.64
N HIS A 61 0.69 2.40 2.00
CA HIS A 61 1.43 1.13 2.11
C HIS A 61 0.96 0.24 3.27
N ALA A 62 0.19 0.75 4.24
CA ALA A 62 -0.32 -0.07 5.35
C ALA A 62 -1.29 -1.17 4.87
N ILE A 63 -2.04 -0.90 3.80
CA ILE A 63 -2.93 -1.87 3.12
C ILE A 63 -2.10 -2.98 2.47
N MET A 64 -1.02 -2.60 1.76
CA MET A 64 -0.15 -3.57 1.11
C MET A 64 0.64 -4.41 2.13
N ALA A 65 1.12 -3.80 3.20
CA ALA A 65 1.77 -4.51 4.30
C ALA A 65 0.86 -5.61 4.87
N ASN A 66 -0.43 -5.31 5.06
CA ASN A 66 -1.41 -6.28 5.51
C ASN A 66 -1.60 -7.40 4.48
N THR A 67 -1.88 -7.01 3.24
CA THR A 67 -2.16 -7.92 2.12
C THR A 67 -0.98 -8.86 1.85
N TYR A 68 0.24 -8.35 1.98
CA TYR A 68 1.46 -9.14 1.83
C TYR A 68 1.52 -10.29 2.84
N ILE A 69 1.29 -10.01 4.13
CA ILE A 69 1.33 -11.07 5.17
C ILE A 69 0.21 -12.09 4.95
N LEU A 70 -1.01 -11.63 4.59
CA LEU A 70 -2.14 -12.52 4.33
C LEU A 70 -1.91 -13.41 3.10
N ARG A 71 -1.24 -12.90 2.06
CA ARG A 71 -0.89 -13.66 0.84
C ARG A 71 0.58 -14.08 0.82
N LYS A 72 1.20 -14.25 1.98
CA LYS A 72 2.65 -14.46 2.10
C LYS A 72 3.13 -15.64 1.25
N LYS A 73 2.41 -16.78 1.28
CA LYS A 73 2.74 -17.97 0.46
C LYS A 73 2.82 -17.64 -1.04
N PHE A 74 1.85 -16.89 -1.55
CA PHE A 74 1.82 -16.46 -2.95
C PHE A 74 3.01 -15.54 -3.27
N PHE A 75 3.18 -14.47 -2.49
CA PHE A 75 4.23 -13.50 -2.75
C PHE A 75 5.64 -14.08 -2.58
N ASP A 76 5.87 -14.89 -1.55
CA ASP A 76 7.16 -15.55 -1.31
C ASP A 76 7.53 -16.48 -2.48
N SER A 77 6.56 -17.23 -3.01
CA SER A 77 6.76 -18.06 -4.19
C SER A 77 7.16 -17.23 -5.40
N SER A 78 6.43 -16.14 -5.68
CA SER A 78 6.72 -15.24 -6.80
C SER A 78 8.11 -14.60 -6.64
N ILE A 79 8.45 -14.13 -5.44
CA ILE A 79 9.75 -13.51 -5.13
C ILE A 79 10.88 -14.54 -5.27
N LYS A 80 10.66 -15.81 -4.91
CA LYS A 80 11.65 -16.88 -5.11
C LYS A 80 11.95 -17.09 -6.60
N ILE A 81 10.93 -17.08 -7.46
CA ILE A 81 11.09 -17.17 -8.92
C ILE A 81 11.89 -15.97 -9.45
N LEU A 82 11.56 -14.76 -9.00
CA LEU A 82 12.29 -13.55 -9.33
C LEU A 82 13.79 -13.66 -8.95
N CYS A 83 14.09 -14.12 -7.74
CA CYS A 83 15.46 -14.28 -7.26
C CYS A 83 16.26 -15.27 -8.11
N LYS A 84 15.66 -16.43 -8.42
CA LYS A 84 16.26 -17.45 -9.28
C LYS A 84 16.58 -16.90 -10.67
N SER A 85 15.62 -16.21 -11.31
CA SER A 85 15.81 -15.67 -12.66
C SER A 85 16.95 -14.66 -12.79
N MET A 86 17.30 -13.96 -11.70
CA MET A 86 18.35 -12.95 -11.70
C MET A 86 19.64 -13.40 -11.03
N ASN A 87 19.76 -14.70 -10.71
CA ASN A 87 20.88 -15.28 -9.98
C ASN A 87 21.17 -14.52 -8.67
N ILE A 88 20.12 -14.13 -7.94
CA ILE A 88 20.24 -13.48 -6.65
C ILE A 88 20.37 -14.57 -5.59
N GLN A 89 21.49 -14.56 -4.87
CA GLN A 89 21.76 -15.50 -3.79
C GLN A 89 20.67 -15.43 -2.71
N GLU A 90 20.29 -16.61 -2.21
CA GLU A 90 19.36 -16.75 -1.10
C GLU A 90 19.87 -16.00 0.14
N LEU A 91 18.93 -15.57 0.98
CA LEU A 91 19.28 -14.94 2.25
C LEU A 91 19.80 -16.01 3.20
N ASP A 92 20.92 -15.71 3.86
CA ASP A 92 21.49 -16.53 4.95
C ASP A 92 20.38 -17.02 5.90
N ASP A 93 20.35 -18.32 6.14
CA ASP A 93 19.37 -18.97 7.01
C ASP A 93 19.47 -18.51 8.47
N LYS A 94 20.61 -17.92 8.86
CA LYS A 94 20.78 -17.30 10.17
C LYS A 94 20.16 -15.91 10.28
N MET A 95 19.64 -15.34 9.18
CA MET A 95 19.04 -14.01 9.18
C MET A 95 17.71 -14.02 9.93
N THR A 96 17.64 -13.27 11.03
CA THR A 96 16.41 -13.10 11.81
C THR A 96 15.41 -12.16 11.12
N SER A 97 14.15 -12.21 11.55
CA SER A 97 13.10 -11.24 11.15
C SER A 97 13.53 -9.79 11.45
N GLU A 98 14.18 -9.56 12.58
CA GLU A 98 14.72 -8.27 12.99
C GLU A 98 15.84 -7.82 12.08
N ASP A 99 16.80 -8.69 11.75
CA ASP A 99 17.88 -8.37 10.81
C ASP A 99 17.34 -7.98 9.44
N ALA A 100 16.34 -8.73 8.94
CA ALA A 100 15.68 -8.45 7.68
C ALA A 100 14.98 -7.09 7.72
N MET A 101 14.22 -6.80 8.79
CA MET A 101 13.52 -5.53 8.94
C MET A 101 14.46 -4.33 9.11
N ILE A 102 15.59 -4.52 9.80
CA ILE A 102 16.65 -3.50 9.89
C ILE A 102 17.25 -3.23 8.50
N LYS A 103 17.46 -4.27 7.68
CA LYS A 103 17.92 -4.10 6.30
C LYS A 103 16.84 -3.45 5.43
N LEU A 104 15.56 -3.75 5.61
CA LEU A 104 14.45 -3.05 4.95
C LEU A 104 14.40 -1.56 5.31
N CYS A 105 14.80 -1.20 6.54
CA CYS A 105 14.92 0.20 6.96
C CYS A 105 16.15 0.93 6.36
N LYS A 106 17.02 0.26 5.61
CA LYS A 106 18.14 0.91 4.90
C LYS A 106 17.66 1.51 3.57
N LEU A 107 18.48 2.39 3.01
CA LEU A 107 18.26 2.93 1.68
C LEU A 107 18.56 1.88 0.60
N THR A 108 17.86 2.01 -0.52
CA THR A 108 18.19 1.37 -1.80
C THR A 108 19.52 1.88 -2.35
N GLN A 109 20.11 1.20 -3.33
CA GLN A 109 21.36 1.62 -3.99
C GLN A 109 21.25 3.03 -4.59
N SER A 110 20.11 3.35 -5.20
CA SER A 110 19.84 4.69 -5.73
C SER A 110 19.64 5.76 -4.64
N LYS A 111 19.50 5.35 -3.37
CA LYS A 111 19.18 6.20 -2.21
C LYS A 111 17.86 6.96 -2.34
N LYS A 112 17.07 6.69 -3.38
CA LYS A 112 15.79 7.37 -3.65
C LYS A 112 14.71 6.91 -2.67
N TYR A 113 14.76 5.65 -2.26
CA TYR A 113 13.77 5.02 -1.38
C TYR A 113 14.44 4.32 -0.20
N SER A 114 13.69 4.13 0.90
CA SER A 114 13.96 3.00 1.79
C SER A 114 13.66 1.69 1.06
N ARG A 115 14.32 0.60 1.43
CA ARG A 115 14.03 -0.72 0.86
C ARG A 115 12.61 -1.18 1.19
N LEU A 116 12.14 -0.86 2.40
CA LEU A 116 10.76 -1.12 2.82
C LEU A 116 9.74 -0.45 1.91
N GLN A 117 9.88 0.86 1.70
CA GLN A 117 9.03 1.64 0.80
C GLN A 117 9.05 1.05 -0.60
N ARG A 118 10.26 0.78 -1.13
CA ARG A 118 10.40 0.28 -2.48
C ARG A 118 9.78 -1.11 -2.66
N ALA A 119 9.94 -2.01 -1.70
CA ALA A 119 9.32 -3.33 -1.74
C ALA A 119 7.79 -3.21 -1.78
N LEU A 120 7.20 -2.38 -0.92
CA LEU A 120 5.75 -2.18 -0.87
C LEU A 120 5.23 -1.44 -2.12
N ASP A 121 5.97 -0.47 -2.67
CA ASP A 121 5.65 0.17 -3.96
C ASP A 121 5.56 -0.85 -5.09
N ILE A 122 6.51 -1.80 -5.15
CA ILE A 122 6.53 -2.83 -6.19
C ILE A 122 5.33 -3.77 -6.02
N LEU A 123 5.04 -4.20 -4.79
CA LEU A 123 3.88 -5.07 -4.54
C LEU A 123 2.56 -4.37 -4.86
N MET A 124 2.40 -3.09 -4.53
CA MET A 124 1.20 -2.33 -4.86
C MET A 124 1.00 -2.17 -6.37
N LYS A 125 2.09 -1.92 -7.11
CA LYS A 125 2.01 -1.64 -8.54
C LYS A 125 2.01 -2.89 -9.41
N HIS A 126 2.67 -3.96 -8.95
CA HIS A 126 3.02 -5.11 -9.78
C HIS A 126 2.84 -6.47 -9.08
N GLY A 127 2.25 -6.51 -7.88
CA GLY A 127 2.22 -7.69 -7.02
C GLY A 127 1.72 -8.97 -7.69
N ASP A 128 0.65 -8.87 -8.48
CA ASP A 128 0.09 -10.03 -9.19
C ASP A 128 0.87 -10.37 -10.48
N ASN A 129 1.60 -9.40 -11.02
CA ASN A 129 2.33 -9.53 -12.28
C ASN A 129 3.83 -9.82 -12.08
N LEU A 130 4.27 -10.10 -10.85
CA LEU A 130 5.67 -10.43 -10.57
C LEU A 130 6.15 -11.67 -11.34
N THR A 131 5.22 -12.58 -11.62
CA THR A 131 5.45 -13.78 -12.43
C THR A 131 4.36 -13.91 -13.48
N ILE A 132 4.69 -14.53 -14.60
CA ILE A 132 3.76 -14.91 -15.67
C ILE A 132 3.70 -16.43 -15.76
N VAL A 133 2.57 -16.97 -16.18
CA VAL A 133 2.43 -18.40 -16.46
C VAL A 133 2.77 -18.60 -17.93
N ASP A 134 3.68 -19.52 -18.23
CA ASP A 134 3.92 -19.93 -19.61
C ASP A 134 2.79 -20.87 -20.04
N GLU A 135 1.98 -20.42 -21.00
CA GLU A 135 0.85 -21.18 -21.53
C GLU A 135 1.33 -22.38 -22.37
N ASP A 136 2.56 -22.32 -22.91
CA ASP A 136 3.11 -23.35 -23.79
C ASP A 136 3.82 -24.49 -23.03
N ASP A 137 4.11 -24.32 -21.73
CA ASP A 137 4.96 -25.24 -20.95
C ASP A 137 4.38 -25.61 -19.57
N ASN A 138 3.18 -26.20 -19.56
CA ASN A 138 2.55 -26.87 -18.40
C ASN A 138 2.47 -26.01 -17.13
N GLU A 139 1.92 -24.79 -17.20
CA GLU A 139 1.72 -23.88 -16.05
C GLU A 139 3.02 -23.43 -15.33
N THR A 140 4.18 -23.57 -15.98
CA THR A 140 5.46 -23.19 -15.36
C THR A 140 5.54 -21.67 -15.18
N LYS A 141 5.64 -21.22 -13.92
CA LYS A 141 5.73 -19.78 -13.61
C LYS A 141 7.12 -19.23 -13.93
N GLN A 142 7.16 -18.20 -14.78
CA GLN A 142 8.35 -17.47 -15.17
C GLN A 142 8.42 -16.08 -14.52
N SER A 143 9.63 -15.54 -14.42
CA SER A 143 9.88 -14.20 -13.87
C SER A 143 9.46 -13.12 -14.86
N ASN A 144 8.77 -12.09 -14.37
CA ASN A 144 8.39 -10.93 -15.17
C ASN A 144 9.26 -9.70 -14.87
N ALA A 145 10.39 -9.85 -14.16
CA ALA A 145 11.20 -8.72 -13.67
C ALA A 145 11.62 -7.73 -14.77
N SER A 146 12.04 -8.25 -15.93
CA SER A 146 12.56 -7.41 -17.03
C SER A 146 11.48 -6.52 -17.65
N SER A 147 10.27 -7.05 -17.89
CA SER A 147 9.15 -6.27 -18.45
C SER A 147 8.65 -5.21 -17.47
N LEU A 148 8.73 -5.51 -16.17
CA LEU A 148 8.36 -4.61 -15.08
C LEU A 148 9.47 -3.58 -14.76
N GLY A 149 10.63 -3.66 -15.41
CA GLY A 149 11.78 -2.79 -15.16
C GLY A 149 12.36 -2.93 -13.75
N LEU A 150 12.25 -4.11 -13.14
CA LEU A 150 12.77 -4.37 -11.78
C LEU A 150 14.27 -4.63 -11.80
N SER A 151 15.00 -3.89 -10.98
CA SER A 151 16.44 -4.08 -10.81
C SER A 151 16.75 -5.23 -9.84
N LYS A 152 18.02 -5.71 -9.83
CA LYS A 152 18.48 -6.65 -8.79
C LYS A 152 18.32 -6.09 -7.37
N ASP A 153 18.49 -4.78 -7.19
CA ASP A 153 18.34 -4.11 -5.89
C ASP A 153 16.87 -4.06 -5.43
N ASP A 154 15.95 -3.94 -6.38
CA ASP A 154 14.50 -4.02 -6.14
C ASP A 154 14.11 -5.42 -5.67
N ILE A 155 14.55 -6.46 -6.40
CA ILE A 155 14.28 -7.85 -6.02
C ILE A 155 14.96 -8.18 -4.69
N LYS A 156 16.14 -7.63 -4.39
CA LYS A 156 16.76 -7.80 -3.06
C LYS A 156 15.90 -7.21 -1.95
N SER A 157 15.21 -6.10 -2.22
CA SER A 157 14.30 -5.47 -1.26
C SER A 157 13.05 -6.33 -1.04
N LEU A 158 12.49 -6.92 -2.11
CA LEU A 158 11.42 -7.92 -2.01
C LEU A 158 11.87 -9.18 -1.27
N GLN A 159 13.06 -9.69 -1.56
CA GLN A 159 13.64 -10.88 -0.92
C GLN A 159 13.76 -10.68 0.60
N LEU A 160 14.16 -9.49 1.07
CA LEU A 160 14.21 -9.19 2.50
C LEU A 160 12.83 -9.25 3.16
N LEU A 161 11.77 -8.90 2.43
CA LEU A 161 10.39 -8.95 2.94
C LEU A 161 9.95 -10.40 3.22
N THR A 162 10.49 -11.41 2.52
CA THR A 162 10.11 -12.81 2.77
C THR A 162 10.52 -13.29 4.16
N ARG A 163 11.51 -12.64 4.79
CA ARG A 163 12.02 -12.98 6.12
C ARG A 163 11.32 -12.27 7.29
N ILE A 164 10.29 -11.44 7.06
CA ILE A 164 9.53 -10.81 8.16
C ILE A 164 8.35 -11.68 8.63
N ASP A 165 8.64 -12.91 9.05
CA ASP A 165 7.67 -13.92 9.49
C ASP A 165 7.27 -13.83 10.97
N LYS A 166 8.01 -13.09 11.79
CA LYS A 166 7.76 -12.95 13.24
C LYS A 166 6.46 -12.22 13.59
N TRP A 167 6.01 -11.30 12.74
CA TRP A 167 4.93 -10.36 13.07
C TRP A 167 3.67 -10.62 12.23
N SER A 168 2.52 -10.48 12.88
CA SER A 168 1.21 -10.59 12.25
C SER A 168 0.94 -9.44 11.26
N ALA A 169 -0.04 -9.65 10.38
CA ALA A 169 -0.50 -8.62 9.44
C ALA A 169 -0.94 -7.34 10.16
N LYS A 170 -1.60 -7.47 11.32
CA LYS A 170 -2.00 -6.35 12.19
C LYS A 170 -0.79 -5.62 12.75
N GLU A 171 0.19 -6.33 13.32
CA GLU A 171 1.40 -5.71 13.85
C GLU A 171 2.19 -4.97 12.77
N PHE A 172 2.25 -5.51 11.54
CA PHE A 172 2.96 -4.86 10.45
C PHE A 172 2.26 -3.59 9.97
N SER A 173 0.94 -3.61 9.78
CA SER A 173 0.20 -2.39 9.43
C SER A 173 0.23 -1.33 10.53
N ILE A 174 0.16 -1.72 11.81
CA ILE A 174 0.32 -0.81 12.95
C ILE A 174 1.72 -0.18 12.92
N PHE A 175 2.77 -0.95 12.61
CA PHE A 175 4.11 -0.39 12.46
C PHE A 175 4.19 0.73 11.41
N LEU A 176 3.59 0.55 10.23
CA LEU A 176 3.57 1.61 9.22
C LEU A 176 2.79 2.83 9.71
N ASN A 177 1.58 2.63 10.23
CA ASN A 177 0.73 3.73 10.70
C ASN A 177 1.35 4.51 11.85
N ASP A 178 1.84 3.81 12.87
CA ASP A 178 2.24 4.43 14.13
C ASP A 178 3.72 4.81 14.17
N SER A 179 4.59 4.16 13.39
CA SER A 179 6.01 4.52 13.33
C SER A 179 6.33 5.45 12.16
N ILE A 180 5.68 5.28 11.01
CA ILE A 180 5.99 6.07 9.81
C ILE A 180 5.02 7.23 9.67
N TYR A 181 3.72 6.95 9.53
CA TYR A 181 2.74 8.00 9.23
C TYR A 181 2.46 8.91 10.43
N ASP A 182 2.47 8.39 11.67
CA ASP A 182 2.34 9.22 12.88
C ASP A 182 3.53 10.18 13.09
N SER A 183 4.69 9.79 12.58
CA SER A 183 5.90 10.61 12.64
C SER A 183 5.83 11.80 11.68
N ILE A 184 4.96 11.75 10.66
CA ILE A 184 4.74 12.84 9.71
C ILE A 184 3.60 13.70 10.24
N ARG A 185 3.93 14.87 10.78
CA ARG A 185 2.93 15.79 11.34
C ARG A 185 2.94 17.13 10.65
N ASP A 186 1.74 17.67 10.48
CA ASP A 186 1.55 19.01 10.00
C ASP A 186 1.65 19.98 11.16
N ASN A 187 2.51 20.98 11.01
CA ASN A 187 2.56 22.11 11.91
C ASN A 187 1.76 23.24 11.26
N ILE A 188 0.60 23.54 11.83
CA ILE A 188 -0.31 24.59 11.33
C ILE A 188 -0.33 25.70 12.36
N LYS A 189 -0.07 26.94 11.92
CA LYS A 189 -0.22 28.11 12.78
C LYS A 189 -1.66 28.61 12.70
N GLN A 190 -2.30 28.71 13.84
CA GLN A 190 -3.65 29.25 14.01
C GLN A 190 -3.65 30.14 15.26
N ASP A 191 -4.19 31.35 15.14
CA ASP A 191 -4.34 32.30 16.26
C ASP A 191 -3.04 32.52 17.07
N ASN A 192 -1.91 32.71 16.37
CA ASN A 192 -0.55 32.84 16.94
C ASN A 192 -0.01 31.62 17.70
N ALA A 193 -0.74 30.50 17.73
CA ALA A 193 -0.29 29.22 18.26
C ALA A 193 0.02 28.22 17.13
N ARG A 194 0.85 27.22 17.41
CA ARG A 194 1.20 26.15 16.47
C ARG A 194 0.61 24.83 16.94
N TYR A 195 -0.21 24.23 16.09
CA TYR A 195 -0.90 22.98 16.36
C TYR A 195 -0.31 21.86 15.50
N LEU A 196 -0.17 20.68 16.12
CA LEU A 196 0.33 19.48 15.45
C LEU A 196 -0.84 18.60 15.04
N PHE A 197 -0.99 18.39 13.74
CA PHE A 197 -2.02 17.53 13.18
C PHE A 197 -1.43 16.27 12.58
N HIS A 198 -2.12 15.16 12.81
CA HIS A 198 -1.77 13.82 12.31
C HIS A 198 -2.42 13.56 10.96
N THR A 199 -2.31 14.50 10.03
CA THR A 199 -3.17 14.52 8.84
C THR A 199 -2.98 13.31 7.94
N ILE A 200 -1.73 12.96 7.61
CA ILE A 200 -1.45 11.80 6.74
C ILE A 200 -1.87 10.50 7.40
N ARG A 201 -1.53 10.33 8.69
CA ARG A 201 -2.02 9.19 9.48
C ARG A 201 -3.54 9.15 9.49
N GLY A 202 -4.22 10.27 9.72
CA GLY A 202 -5.67 10.37 9.77
C GLY A 202 -6.34 10.00 8.45
N LEU A 203 -5.80 10.45 7.32
CA LEU A 203 -6.29 10.04 5.99
C LEU A 203 -6.15 8.53 5.78
N TYR A 204 -4.97 7.99 6.06
CA TYR A 204 -4.70 6.57 5.82
C TYR A 204 -5.41 5.66 6.82
N TYR A 205 -5.52 6.09 8.07
CA TYR A 205 -6.15 5.35 9.15
C TYR A 205 -7.68 5.44 9.10
N GLY A 206 -8.26 6.59 8.76
CA GLY A 206 -9.72 6.76 8.64
C GLY A 206 -10.31 5.84 7.58
N VAL A 207 -9.62 5.65 6.44
CA VAL A 207 -10.03 4.62 5.47
C VAL A 207 -9.72 3.22 6.01
N TYR A 208 -8.50 2.98 6.46
CA TYR A 208 -8.05 1.62 6.75
C TYR A 208 -8.71 0.99 7.98
N TYR A 209 -8.81 1.73 9.08
CA TYR A 209 -9.19 1.17 10.38
C TYR A 209 -10.71 1.16 10.56
N ASP A 210 -11.38 2.25 10.17
CA ASP A 210 -12.83 2.40 10.38
C ASP A 210 -13.63 1.59 9.35
N THR A 211 -13.13 1.33 8.14
CA THR A 211 -13.92 0.61 7.11
C THR A 211 -13.50 -0.85 6.90
N SER A 212 -12.27 -1.25 7.24
CA SER A 212 -11.73 -2.56 6.82
C SER A 212 -11.41 -3.55 7.95
N ILE A 213 -11.32 -3.09 9.21
CA ILE A 213 -10.91 -3.94 10.34
C ILE A 213 -12.07 -4.26 11.30
N TYR A 214 -12.97 -3.31 11.59
CA TYR A 214 -13.94 -3.46 12.68
C TYR A 214 -15.36 -3.82 12.25
N TYR A 215 -15.91 -3.26 11.17
CA TYR A 215 -17.32 -3.48 10.83
C TYR A 215 -17.53 -4.61 9.82
N ASP A 216 -18.48 -5.51 10.11
CA ASP A 216 -18.87 -6.61 9.22
C ASP A 216 -19.64 -6.12 7.99
N GLU A 217 -20.44 -5.08 8.17
CA GLU A 217 -21.06 -4.28 7.12
C GLU A 217 -20.84 -2.81 7.46
N ILE A 218 -20.52 -2.00 6.45
CA ILE A 218 -20.49 -0.54 6.61
C ILE A 218 -21.92 -0.08 6.39
N ASP A 219 -22.62 0.21 7.47
CA ASP A 219 -23.94 0.84 7.40
C ASP A 219 -23.82 2.31 6.96
N THR A 220 -24.96 2.95 6.75
CA THR A 220 -25.03 4.34 6.29
C THR A 220 -24.37 5.30 7.27
N GLU A 221 -24.52 5.08 8.58
CA GLU A 221 -23.93 5.93 9.63
C GLU A 221 -22.40 5.81 9.64
N THR A 222 -21.88 4.59 9.62
CA THR A 222 -20.44 4.32 9.55
C THR A 222 -19.82 4.89 8.28
N LYS A 223 -20.54 4.81 7.14
CA LYS A 223 -20.12 5.43 5.88
C LYS A 223 -20.00 6.94 6.04
N GLU A 224 -21.03 7.60 6.59
CA GLU A 224 -21.07 9.04 6.80
C GLU A 224 -19.96 9.52 7.76
N ASP A 225 -19.75 8.80 8.87
CA ASP A 225 -18.67 9.06 9.82
C ASP A 225 -17.29 8.97 9.15
N SER A 226 -17.09 7.95 8.31
CA SER A 226 -15.84 7.76 7.56
C SER A 226 -15.60 8.90 6.57
N ILE A 227 -16.64 9.35 5.87
CA ILE A 227 -16.58 10.52 4.97
C ILE A 227 -16.22 11.77 5.77
N ASN A 228 -16.91 12.05 6.88
CA ASN A 228 -16.67 13.22 7.72
C ASN A 228 -15.25 13.20 8.32
N CYS A 229 -14.77 12.03 8.73
CA CYS A 229 -13.41 11.83 9.21
C CYS A 229 -12.37 12.19 8.13
N LEU A 230 -12.55 11.68 6.90
CA LEU A 230 -11.69 12.01 5.77
C LEU A 230 -11.73 13.49 5.42
N LYS A 231 -12.93 14.09 5.31
CA LYS A 231 -13.11 15.52 5.02
C LYS A 231 -12.39 16.39 6.04
N ARG A 232 -12.49 16.07 7.33
CA ARG A 232 -11.76 16.78 8.40
C ARG A 232 -10.25 16.74 8.17
N HIS A 233 -9.69 15.58 7.85
CA HIS A 233 -8.25 15.46 7.57
C HIS A 233 -7.85 16.13 6.25
N LEU A 234 -8.69 16.07 5.22
CA LEU A 234 -8.46 16.76 3.97
C LEU A 234 -8.47 18.29 4.14
N ASN A 235 -9.40 18.82 4.94
CA ASN A 235 -9.46 20.23 5.30
C ASN A 235 -8.21 20.69 6.06
N ASN A 236 -7.62 19.83 6.89
CA ASN A 236 -6.33 20.12 7.51
C ASN A 236 -5.18 20.22 6.49
N LEU A 237 -5.24 19.48 5.36
CA LEU A 237 -4.28 19.66 4.26
C LEU A 237 -4.47 20.98 3.52
N LEU A 238 -5.72 21.43 3.36
CA LEU A 238 -6.09 22.65 2.64
C LEU A 238 -5.78 23.94 3.40
N ASN A 239 -5.51 23.89 4.71
CA ASN A 239 -5.21 25.09 5.48
C ASN A 239 -3.79 25.61 5.15
N ILE A 240 -3.72 26.56 4.20
CA ILE A 240 -2.50 27.00 3.49
C ILE A 240 -1.57 27.86 4.35
N ASN A 241 -2.08 28.61 5.32
CA ASN A 241 -1.45 29.87 5.70
C ASN A 241 -0.07 29.78 6.36
N GLU A 242 0.39 28.62 6.84
CA GLU A 242 1.77 28.42 7.30
C GLU A 242 2.08 26.92 7.52
N ARG A 243 1.51 26.02 6.69
CA ARG A 243 1.64 24.57 6.89
C ARG A 243 3.03 24.07 6.55
N VAL A 244 3.71 23.49 7.54
CA VAL A 244 4.99 22.78 7.35
C VAL A 244 4.86 21.33 7.81
N CYS A 245 5.00 20.39 6.87
CA CYS A 245 5.16 18.97 7.22
C CYS A 245 6.51 18.78 7.90
N ASN A 246 6.48 18.27 9.13
CA ASN A 246 7.68 18.00 9.91
C ASN A 246 7.72 16.54 10.36
N ILE A 247 8.95 16.02 10.48
CA ILE A 247 9.17 14.70 11.03
C ILE A 247 9.43 14.80 12.53
N GLN A 248 8.47 14.33 13.32
CA GLN A 248 8.52 14.33 14.76
C GLN A 248 9.37 13.17 15.30
N ASN A 249 10.01 13.41 16.45
CA ASN A 249 10.78 12.39 17.16
C ASN A 249 9.91 11.58 18.14
N ARG A 250 8.72 12.10 18.48
CA ARG A 250 7.76 11.45 19.37
C ARG A 250 6.64 10.85 18.52
N PHE A 251 6.55 9.54 18.54
CA PHE A 251 5.52 8.74 17.89
C PHE A 251 5.34 7.46 18.71
N PHE A 252 4.24 6.74 18.48
CA PHE A 252 3.97 5.48 19.18
C PHE A 252 4.98 4.41 18.74
N LYS A 253 5.52 3.65 19.69
CA LYS A 253 6.57 2.66 19.43
C LYS A 253 5.98 1.23 19.46
N PRO A 254 5.40 0.74 18.37
CA PRO A 254 4.86 -0.61 18.31
C PRO A 254 5.97 -1.66 18.41
N ARG A 255 5.58 -2.90 18.66
CA ARG A 255 6.48 -4.04 18.90
C ARG A 255 7.61 -4.14 17.87
N ILE A 256 7.29 -4.04 16.57
CA ILE A 256 8.30 -4.09 15.50
C ILE A 256 9.38 -3.02 15.69
N PHE A 257 8.99 -1.77 15.99
CA PHE A 257 9.94 -0.68 16.22
C PHE A 257 10.81 -0.95 17.45
N VAL A 258 10.23 -1.46 18.53
CA VAL A 258 10.97 -1.85 19.74
C VAL A 258 11.98 -2.97 19.43
N ASP A 259 11.56 -3.99 18.68
CA ASP A 259 12.41 -5.13 18.32
C ASP A 259 13.60 -4.71 17.45
N ILE A 260 13.38 -3.92 16.39
CA ILE A 260 14.47 -3.49 15.50
C ILE A 260 15.41 -2.48 16.17
N THR A 261 14.92 -1.68 17.13
CA THR A 261 15.78 -0.76 17.88
C THR A 261 16.65 -1.46 18.91
N ARG A 262 16.10 -2.49 19.59
CA ARG A 262 16.89 -3.39 20.44
C ARG A 262 17.99 -4.12 19.66
N ASN A 263 17.75 -4.40 18.38
CA ASN A 263 18.70 -5.06 17.49
C ASN A 263 19.61 -4.06 16.71
N GLY A 264 19.71 -2.82 17.15
CA GLY A 264 20.74 -1.87 16.70
C GLY A 264 20.31 -0.85 15.64
N LEU A 265 19.04 -0.81 15.23
CA LEU A 265 18.53 0.32 14.45
C LEU A 265 18.34 1.54 15.36
N THR A 266 19.01 2.65 15.05
CA THR A 266 18.80 3.89 15.80
C THR A 266 17.57 4.63 15.30
N ALA A 267 16.89 5.36 16.19
CA ALA A 267 15.74 6.20 15.82
C ALA A 267 16.10 7.22 14.72
N ASN A 268 17.32 7.78 14.76
CA ASN A 268 17.81 8.70 13.72
C ASN A 268 17.97 8.02 12.36
N LYS A 269 18.50 6.79 12.32
CA LYS A 269 18.60 6.02 11.06
C LYS A 269 17.22 5.70 10.52
N PHE A 270 16.28 5.27 11.36
CA PHE A 270 14.90 5.02 10.95
C PHE A 270 14.24 6.28 10.39
N LYS A 271 14.34 7.40 11.11
CA LYS A 271 13.82 8.71 10.69
C LYS A 271 14.34 9.13 9.31
N ASN A 272 15.67 9.10 9.14
CA ASN A 272 16.33 9.62 7.94
C ASN A 272 16.15 8.69 6.73
N ASN A 273 16.18 7.37 6.96
CA ASN A 273 16.12 6.41 5.86
C ASN A 273 14.70 6.03 5.48
N VAL A 274 13.77 5.97 6.45
CA VAL A 274 12.40 5.51 6.23
C VAL A 274 11.44 6.70 6.21
N VAL A 275 11.22 7.35 7.35
CA VAL A 275 10.15 8.37 7.49
C VAL A 275 10.34 9.53 6.49
N LYS A 276 11.58 10.03 6.35
CA LYS A 276 11.88 11.09 5.38
C LYS A 276 11.56 10.68 3.95
N LYS A 277 11.81 9.42 3.57
CA LYS A 277 11.58 8.94 2.20
C LYS A 277 10.09 8.74 1.90
N TYR A 278 9.31 8.32 2.90
CA TYR A 278 7.85 8.31 2.81
C TYR A 278 7.29 9.73 2.66
N LEU A 279 7.76 10.68 3.47
CA LEU A 279 7.35 12.08 3.34
C LEU A 279 7.67 12.64 1.94
N THR A 280 8.91 12.48 1.47
CA THR A 280 9.30 12.95 0.13
C THR A 280 8.46 12.35 -0.99
N SER A 281 7.98 11.10 -0.86
CA SER A 281 7.12 10.50 -1.89
C SER A 281 5.71 11.10 -1.99
N ILE A 282 5.23 11.78 -0.95
CA ILE A 282 3.87 12.33 -0.91
C ILE A 282 3.84 13.87 -0.97
N GLU A 283 4.98 14.54 -0.79
CA GLU A 283 5.13 16.01 -0.80
C GLU A 283 4.51 16.67 -2.03
N LEU A 284 4.73 16.12 -3.23
CA LEU A 284 4.17 16.68 -4.46
C LEU A 284 2.64 16.62 -4.47
N ASN A 285 2.04 15.48 -4.10
CA ASN A 285 0.59 15.35 -4.05
C ASN A 285 -0.01 16.31 -3.01
N ILE A 286 0.62 16.43 -1.85
CA ILE A 286 0.25 17.40 -0.82
C ILE A 286 0.31 18.84 -1.36
N SER A 287 1.37 19.19 -2.09
CA SER A 287 1.55 20.52 -2.70
C SER A 287 0.54 20.82 -3.81
N ILE A 288 0.04 19.81 -4.50
CA ILE A 288 -1.05 19.97 -5.47
C ILE A 288 -2.37 20.18 -4.73
N ILE A 289 -2.68 19.34 -3.74
CA ILE A 289 -3.92 19.42 -2.95
C ILE A 289 -4.07 20.80 -2.31
N ASN A 290 -3.02 21.31 -1.67
CA ASN A 290 -3.04 22.61 -0.99
C ASN A 290 -2.82 23.82 -1.94
N GLY A 291 -2.62 23.60 -3.24
CA GLY A 291 -2.43 24.67 -4.23
C GLY A 291 -1.09 25.40 -4.15
N THR A 292 -0.08 24.89 -3.45
CA THR A 292 1.25 25.55 -3.37
C THR A 292 2.17 25.23 -4.55
N THR A 293 1.72 24.43 -5.52
CA THR A 293 2.54 23.96 -6.66
C THR A 293 3.03 25.09 -7.56
N ALA A 294 2.40 26.27 -7.52
CA ALA A 294 2.85 27.46 -8.24
C ALA A 294 4.17 28.07 -7.70
N LEU A 295 4.63 27.67 -6.51
CA LEU A 295 5.81 28.26 -5.85
C LEU A 295 7.09 27.41 -5.92
N SER A 296 7.04 26.16 -6.41
CA SER A 296 8.18 25.23 -6.38
C SER A 296 8.82 24.91 -7.74
N ILE A 297 8.36 25.52 -8.84
CA ILE A 297 8.84 25.21 -10.20
C ILE A 297 10.21 25.85 -10.53
N ASN A 298 10.80 26.66 -9.64
CA ASN A 298 12.05 27.36 -9.95
C ASN A 298 13.36 26.59 -9.73
N GLU A 299 13.38 25.34 -9.28
CA GLU A 299 14.63 24.57 -9.29
C GLU A 299 14.43 23.12 -9.80
N THR A 300 15.03 22.86 -10.96
CA THR A 300 15.24 21.58 -11.65
C THR A 300 14.03 20.97 -12.38
N VAL A 301 13.96 21.33 -13.67
CA VAL A 301 13.12 20.76 -14.72
C VAL A 301 13.36 19.26 -14.86
N VAL A 302 12.36 18.46 -14.51
CA VAL A 302 11.98 17.28 -15.30
C VAL A 302 10.67 17.67 -15.99
N PRO A 303 10.57 17.58 -17.32
CA PRO A 303 9.36 18.00 -18.02
C PRO A 303 8.22 17.07 -17.61
N VAL A 304 7.26 17.60 -16.86
CA VAL A 304 5.94 16.99 -16.70
C VAL A 304 5.30 17.11 -18.08
N THR A 305 5.41 16.05 -18.88
CA THR A 305 4.60 15.89 -20.07
C THR A 305 3.14 15.89 -19.61
N THR A 306 2.45 16.98 -19.89
CA THR A 306 1.00 17.15 -19.76
C THR A 306 0.32 16.23 -20.77
N HIS A 307 0.32 14.95 -20.45
CA HIS A 307 -0.38 13.97 -21.23
C HIS A 307 -1.87 14.09 -20.87
N LYS A 308 -2.63 14.71 -21.77
CA LYS A 308 -4.08 14.54 -21.92
C LYS A 308 -4.40 13.07 -22.27
N PHE A 309 -3.99 12.13 -21.42
CA PHE A 309 -4.36 10.72 -21.54
C PHE A 309 -5.81 10.59 -21.05
N LYS A 310 -6.68 10.31 -22.01
CA LYS A 310 -8.14 10.34 -21.95
C LYS A 310 -8.68 9.71 -20.65
N LYS A 311 -9.48 10.47 -19.88
CA LYS A 311 -10.26 10.03 -18.70
C LYS A 311 -10.94 8.67 -18.86
N VAL A 312 -11.36 8.36 -20.09
CA VAL A 312 -11.98 7.08 -20.48
C VAL A 312 -11.02 5.89 -20.32
N LEU A 313 -9.74 6.02 -20.67
CA LEU A 313 -8.75 4.94 -20.57
C LEU A 313 -8.46 4.57 -19.11
N ILE A 314 -8.39 5.56 -18.22
CA ILE A 314 -8.14 5.33 -16.78
C ILE A 314 -9.33 4.59 -16.16
N ILE A 315 -10.56 4.96 -16.51
CA ILE A 315 -11.77 4.26 -16.04
C ILE A 315 -11.80 2.82 -16.54
N PHE A 316 -11.49 2.57 -17.83
CA PHE A 316 -11.38 1.20 -18.35
C PHE A 316 -10.27 0.40 -17.67
N ILE A 317 -9.11 0.99 -17.41
CA ILE A 317 -8.02 0.34 -16.69
C ILE A 317 -8.45 -0.02 -15.26
N ILE A 318 -9.15 0.87 -14.56
CA ILE A 318 -9.65 0.61 -13.20
C ILE A 318 -10.68 -0.52 -13.21
N ILE A 319 -11.66 -0.50 -14.13
CA ILE A 319 -12.66 -1.56 -14.28
C ILE A 319 -11.98 -2.90 -14.60
N PHE A 320 -11.01 -2.90 -15.51
CA PHE A 320 -10.26 -4.10 -15.88
C PHE A 320 -9.43 -4.64 -14.71
N ILE A 321 -8.81 -3.76 -13.91
CA ILE A 321 -8.09 -4.14 -12.69
C ILE A 321 -9.05 -4.74 -11.66
N ILE A 322 -10.26 -4.19 -11.50
CA ILE A 322 -11.27 -4.72 -10.56
C ILE A 322 -11.74 -6.12 -11.01
N ILE A 323 -12.10 -6.28 -12.29
CA ILE A 323 -12.51 -7.58 -12.86
C ILE A 323 -11.36 -8.60 -12.72
N PHE A 324 -10.12 -8.19 -12.98
CA PHE A 324 -8.95 -9.04 -12.84
C PHE A 324 -8.67 -9.42 -11.38
N ILE A 325 -8.83 -8.50 -10.42
CA ILE A 325 -8.72 -8.78 -8.98
C ILE A 325 -9.78 -9.80 -8.55
N ILE A 326 -11.00 -9.72 -9.09
CA ILE A 326 -12.09 -10.66 -8.81
C ILE A 326 -11.74 -12.05 -9.35
N ILE A 327 -11.37 -12.13 -10.63
CA ILE A 327 -10.97 -13.38 -11.30
C ILE A 327 -9.78 -14.02 -10.57
N MET A 328 -8.77 -13.24 -10.22
CA MET A 328 -7.57 -13.75 -9.52
C MET A 328 -7.80 -14.07 -8.05
N SER A 329 -8.78 -13.44 -7.40
CA SER A 329 -9.23 -13.84 -6.06
C SER A 329 -9.92 -15.20 -6.11
N ILE A 330 -10.64 -15.52 -7.18
CA ILE A 330 -11.21 -16.86 -7.39
C ILE A 330 -10.09 -17.90 -7.58
N PHE A 331 -9.14 -17.63 -8.49
CA PHE A 331 -8.00 -18.52 -8.76
C PHE A 331 -7.05 -18.71 -7.57
N GLY A 332 -6.86 -17.66 -6.75
CA GLY A 332 -5.95 -17.70 -5.62
C GLY A 332 -6.47 -18.48 -4.41
N ILE A 333 -7.78 -18.70 -4.33
CA ILE A 333 -8.42 -19.31 -3.17
C ILE A 333 -8.79 -20.78 -3.47
N PHE A 334 -9.09 -21.14 -4.72
CA PHE A 334 -9.51 -22.49 -5.13
C PHE A 334 -8.74 -23.01 -6.34
N PRO A 335 -7.43 -23.28 -6.19
CA PRO A 335 -6.54 -23.60 -7.31
C PRO A 335 -6.83 -24.98 -7.95
N THR A 336 -7.50 -25.89 -7.25
CA THR A 336 -7.85 -27.23 -7.74
C THR A 336 -9.16 -27.22 -8.52
N GLU A 337 -10.13 -26.43 -8.09
CA GLU A 337 -11.50 -26.39 -8.61
C GLU A 337 -11.61 -25.46 -9.82
N THR A 338 -10.82 -24.38 -9.86
CA THR A 338 -10.70 -23.55 -11.08
C THR A 338 -10.10 -24.30 -12.27
N LYS A 339 -9.30 -25.35 -12.01
CA LYS A 339 -8.75 -26.23 -13.05
C LYS A 339 -9.84 -27.08 -13.73
N GLU A 340 -10.87 -27.46 -12.98
CA GLU A 340 -12.02 -28.22 -13.49
C GLU A 340 -12.99 -27.33 -14.30
N ILE A 341 -13.22 -26.10 -13.85
CA ILE A 341 -14.03 -25.09 -14.58
C ILE A 341 -13.37 -24.69 -15.90
N MET A 342 -12.04 -24.48 -15.92
CA MET A 342 -11.29 -24.20 -17.16
C MET A 342 -11.36 -25.35 -18.16
N ASN A 343 -11.29 -26.60 -17.69
CA ASN A 343 -11.41 -27.77 -18.56
C ASN A 343 -12.81 -27.91 -19.16
N ASN A 344 -13.86 -27.45 -18.47
CA ASN A 344 -15.24 -27.48 -18.97
C ASN A 344 -15.60 -26.31 -19.90
N LEU A 345 -14.87 -25.19 -19.86
CA LEU A 345 -15.07 -24.02 -20.73
C LEU A 345 -14.30 -24.11 -22.06
N LEU A 346 -13.33 -25.02 -22.17
CA LEU A 346 -12.50 -25.24 -23.36
C LEU A 346 -13.00 -26.39 -24.27
N PHE A 347 -14.21 -26.89 -24.05
CA PHE A 347 -14.90 -27.86 -24.92
C PHE A 347 -16.19 -27.31 -25.53
#